data_AF-A0A524MVN9-F1
#
_entry.id   AF-A0A524MVN9-F1
#
_cell.length_a   1.000
_cell.length_b   1.000
_cell.length_c   1.000
_cell.angle_alpha   90.00
_cell.angle_beta   90.00
_cell.angle_gamma   90.00
#
_symmetry.space_group_name_H-M   'P 1'
#
loop_
_entity.id
_entity.type
_entity.pdbx_description
1 polymer ?
#
loop_
_entity_poly.entity_id
_entity_poly.type
_entity_poly.pdbx_seq_one_letter_code
_entity_poly.pdbx_strand_id
1 'polypeptide(L)'
;MHPIEHLRYVARAQGADPTSLVEETAHALGSLHFDPSGLVVACRRIVERHPFAGPLWWLCANVSTSAEPFEAVWELADEIRSDPTGAELAAVIPDEAMVVTIGDPDVIGSGLIRRGDISVVALDA
;
A
#
# COMPACT_ATOMS: atom_id res chain seq x y z
N MET A 1 -4.96 0.99 -20.81
CA MET A 1 -4.55 -0.43 -20.73
C MET A 1 -5.80 -1.26 -20.45
N HIS A 2 -5.92 -2.50 -20.95
CA HIS A 2 -7.07 -3.35 -20.57
C HIS A 2 -6.93 -3.77 -19.10
N PRO A 3 -7.98 -3.75 -18.26
CA PRO A 3 -7.81 -3.96 -16.81
C PRO A 3 -7.22 -5.33 -16.41
N ILE A 4 -7.51 -6.41 -17.14
CA ILE A 4 -6.83 -7.70 -16.89
C ILE A 4 -5.33 -7.61 -17.21
N GLU A 5 -4.95 -6.89 -18.26
CA GLU A 5 -3.53 -6.69 -18.56
C GLU A 5 -2.86 -5.82 -17.49
N HIS A 6 -3.60 -4.86 -16.95
CA HIS A 6 -3.17 -4.04 -15.82
C HIS A 6 -2.90 -4.89 -14.57
N LEU A 7 -3.79 -5.81 -14.19
CA LEU A 7 -3.52 -6.76 -13.11
C LEU A 7 -2.28 -7.61 -13.37
N ARG A 8 -2.07 -8.04 -14.62
CA ARG A 8 -0.89 -8.83 -14.99
C ARG A 8 0.39 -7.99 -14.97
N TYR A 9 0.30 -6.70 -15.24
CA TYR A 9 1.39 -5.75 -15.08
C TYR A 9 1.74 -5.59 -13.60
N VAL A 10 0.75 -5.31 -12.75
CA VAL A 10 0.95 -5.15 -11.29
C VAL A 10 1.51 -6.41 -10.65
N ALA A 11 1.01 -7.59 -11.03
CA ALA A 11 1.57 -8.87 -10.58
C ALA A 11 3.05 -9.05 -11.00
N ARG A 12 3.51 -8.44 -12.09
CA ARG A 12 4.91 -8.58 -12.53
C ARG A 12 5.84 -7.52 -11.97
N ALA A 13 5.31 -6.41 -11.44
CA ALA A 13 6.13 -5.38 -10.80
C ALA A 13 6.95 -5.98 -9.65
N GLN A 14 8.18 -5.53 -9.47
CA GLN A 14 9.07 -5.95 -8.38
C GLN A 14 9.75 -4.71 -7.84
N GLY A 15 9.90 -4.61 -6.52
CA GLY A 15 10.48 -3.44 -5.85
C GLY A 15 9.67 -2.15 -6.02
N ALA A 16 8.39 -2.27 -6.37
CA ALA A 16 7.48 -1.12 -6.38
C ALA A 16 7.06 -0.77 -4.95
N ASP A 17 6.89 0.53 -4.71
CA ASP A 17 6.34 1.06 -3.47
C ASP A 17 4.99 0.37 -3.15
N PRO A 18 4.78 -0.11 -1.90
CA PRO A 18 3.55 -0.81 -1.51
C PRO A 18 2.27 0.02 -1.71
N THR A 19 2.32 1.33 -1.51
CA THR A 19 1.17 2.23 -1.72
C THR A 19 0.78 2.27 -3.19
N SER A 20 1.77 2.46 -4.07
CA SER A 20 1.59 2.42 -5.51
C SER A 20 1.03 1.07 -5.99
N LEU A 21 1.49 -0.05 -5.41
CA LEU A 21 0.95 -1.38 -5.74
C LEU A 21 -0.53 -1.54 -5.34
N VAL A 22 -0.93 -0.97 -4.21
CA VAL A 22 -2.33 -0.94 -3.76
C VAL A 22 -3.18 -0.12 -4.72
N GLU A 23 -2.77 1.11 -5.05
CA GLU A 23 -3.51 2.00 -5.94
C GLU A 23 -3.73 1.37 -7.32
N GLU A 24 -2.67 0.81 -7.91
CA GLU A 24 -2.73 0.19 -9.23
C GLU A 24 -3.59 -1.10 -9.21
N THR A 25 -3.50 -1.89 -8.14
CA THR A 25 -4.37 -3.06 -7.94
C THR A 25 -5.83 -2.63 -7.82
N ALA A 26 -6.11 -1.61 -7.02
CA ALA A 26 -7.45 -1.10 -6.81
C ALA A 26 -8.05 -0.56 -8.12
N HIS A 27 -7.27 0.19 -8.89
CA HIS A 27 -7.68 0.68 -10.20
C HIS A 27 -8.03 -0.45 -11.15
N ALA A 28 -7.21 -1.50 -11.18
CA ALA A 28 -7.42 -2.64 -12.06
C ALA A 28 -8.62 -3.50 -11.63
N LEU A 29 -8.82 -3.72 -10.32
CA LEU A 29 -9.97 -4.44 -9.78
C LEU A 29 -11.28 -3.65 -9.92
N GLY A 30 -11.30 -2.36 -9.58
CA GLY A 30 -12.48 -1.50 -9.66
C GLY A 30 -12.95 -1.24 -11.09
N SER A 31 -12.03 -1.31 -12.06
CA SER A 31 -12.36 -1.22 -13.49
C SER A 31 -12.94 -2.52 -14.07
N LEU A 32 -12.86 -3.63 -13.33
CA LEU A 32 -13.36 -4.93 -13.75
C LEU A 32 -14.64 -5.25 -13.00
N HIS A 33 -15.75 -5.39 -13.72
CA HIS A 33 -17.00 -5.93 -13.17
C HIS A 33 -16.88 -7.45 -13.10
N PHE A 34 -15.96 -7.94 -12.27
CA PHE A 34 -15.77 -9.37 -12.05
C PHE A 34 -17.06 -10.01 -11.53
N ASP A 35 -17.26 -11.28 -11.88
CA ASP A 35 -18.11 -12.13 -11.08
C ASP A 35 -17.43 -12.40 -9.72
N PRO A 36 -18.18 -12.75 -8.65
CA PRO A 36 -17.59 -12.96 -7.33
C PRO A 36 -16.42 -13.96 -7.32
N SER A 37 -16.49 -15.02 -8.14
CA SER A 37 -15.40 -15.98 -8.30
C SER A 37 -14.14 -15.39 -8.94
N GLY A 38 -14.29 -14.58 -9.99
CA GLY A 38 -13.18 -13.94 -10.67
C GLY A 38 -12.44 -12.96 -9.76
N LEU A 39 -13.16 -12.24 -8.91
CA LEU A 39 -12.59 -11.34 -7.92
C LEU A 39 -11.70 -12.09 -6.91
N VAL A 40 -12.21 -13.17 -6.32
CA VAL A 40 -11.43 -13.99 -5.35
C VAL A 40 -10.17 -14.55 -5.99
N VAL A 41 -10.26 -15.02 -7.25
CA VAL A 41 -9.10 -15.52 -7.99
C VAL A 41 -8.09 -14.41 -8.27
N ALA A 42 -8.53 -13.21 -8.63
CA ALA A 42 -7.66 -12.06 -8.87
C ALA A 42 -6.92 -11.67 -7.58
N CYS A 43 -7.65 -11.48 -6.47
CA CYS A 43 -7.09 -11.19 -5.15
C CYS A 43 -6.03 -12.21 -4.72
N ARG A 44 -6.36 -13.51 -4.84
CA ARG A 44 -5.41 -14.59 -4.52
C ARG A 44 -4.13 -14.49 -5.33
N ARG A 45 -4.22 -14.26 -6.64
CA ARG A 45 -3.05 -14.19 -7.53
C ARG A 45 -2.15 -13.00 -7.23
N ILE A 46 -2.73 -11.85 -6.90
CA ILE A 46 -1.96 -10.66 -6.50
C ILE A 46 -1.17 -10.96 -5.23
N VAL A 47 -1.83 -11.53 -4.22
CA VAL A 47 -1.20 -11.90 -2.95
C VAL A 47 -0.12 -12.98 -3.11
N GLU A 48 -0.39 -14.04 -3.88
CA GLU A 48 0.59 -15.10 -4.16
C GLU A 48 1.87 -14.55 -4.81
N ARG A 49 1.73 -13.45 -5.56
CA ARG A 49 2.82 -12.85 -6.31
C ARG A 49 3.60 -11.80 -5.53
N HIS A 50 2.94 -11.17 -4.55
CA HIS A 50 3.52 -10.17 -3.65
C HIS A 50 3.35 -10.61 -2.18
N PRO A 51 3.92 -11.76 -1.77
CA PRO A 51 3.60 -12.38 -0.48
C PRO A 51 4.02 -11.53 0.73
N PHE A 52 5.00 -10.64 0.55
CA PHE A 52 5.52 -9.76 1.60
C PHE A 52 4.91 -8.35 1.57
N ALA A 53 4.02 -8.05 0.63
CA ALA A 53 3.32 -6.78 0.57
C ALA A 53 2.10 -6.81 1.50
N GLY A 54 2.31 -6.48 2.78
CA GLY A 54 1.24 -6.40 3.78
C GLY A 54 0.02 -5.56 3.35
N PRO A 55 0.20 -4.38 2.74
CA PRO A 55 -0.93 -3.57 2.25
C PRO A 55 -1.79 -4.28 1.20
N LEU A 56 -1.20 -5.11 0.33
CA LEU A 56 -1.97 -5.89 -0.65
C LEU A 56 -2.77 -7.02 0.00
N TRP A 57 -2.23 -7.66 1.04
CA TRP A 57 -3.00 -8.63 1.84
C TRP A 57 -4.22 -7.97 2.47
N TRP A 58 -4.02 -6.79 3.08
CA TRP A 58 -5.09 -6.02 3.70
C TRP A 58 -6.16 -5.61 2.69
N LEU A 59 -5.78 -5.03 1.54
CA LEU A 59 -6.72 -4.66 0.47
C LEU A 59 -7.50 -5.90 -0.01
N CYS A 60 -6.80 -6.96 -0.41
CA CYS A 60 -7.42 -8.15 -1.01
C CYS A 60 -8.36 -8.87 -0.03
N ALA A 61 -8.02 -8.93 1.25
CA ALA A 61 -8.87 -9.51 2.28
C ALA A 61 -10.17 -8.72 2.41
N ASN A 62 -10.09 -7.40 2.60
CA ASN A 62 -11.27 -6.54 2.79
C ASN A 62 -12.18 -6.55 1.55
N VAL A 63 -11.60 -6.43 0.35
CA VAL A 63 -12.36 -6.46 -0.91
C VAL A 63 -13.07 -7.80 -1.09
N SER A 64 -12.40 -8.92 -0.82
CA SER A 64 -12.98 -10.25 -1.02
C SER A 64 -14.11 -10.58 -0.03
N THR A 65 -14.17 -9.87 1.10
CA THR A 65 -15.22 -10.03 2.13
C THR A 65 -16.26 -8.93 2.13
N SER A 66 -16.12 -7.91 1.28
CA SER A 66 -17.07 -6.81 1.18
C SER A 66 -18.36 -7.26 0.47
N ALA A 67 -19.50 -6.72 0.91
CA ALA A 67 -20.76 -6.85 0.19
C ALA A 67 -20.78 -6.02 -1.10
N GLU A 68 -19.98 -4.94 -1.14
CA GLU A 68 -19.88 -3.98 -2.24
C GLU A 68 -18.40 -3.83 -2.64
N PRO A 69 -17.80 -4.88 -3.24
CA PRO A 69 -16.35 -4.95 -3.44
C PRO A 69 -15.79 -3.87 -4.37
N PHE A 70 -16.58 -3.43 -5.36
CA PHE A 70 -16.14 -2.44 -6.34
C PHE A 70 -16.13 -1.01 -5.79
N GLU A 71 -16.98 -0.72 -4.81
CA GLU A 71 -16.94 0.55 -4.08
C GLU A 71 -15.81 0.50 -3.05
N ALA A 72 -15.76 -0.57 -2.27
CA ALA A 72 -14.76 -0.77 -1.23
C ALA A 72 -13.32 -0.65 -1.77
N VAL A 73 -13.03 -1.12 -2.99
CA VAL A 73 -11.67 -1.06 -3.53
C VAL A 73 -11.11 0.37 -3.61
N TRP A 74 -11.96 1.35 -3.93
CA TRP A 74 -11.55 2.74 -4.07
C TRP A 74 -11.38 3.41 -2.71
N GLU A 75 -12.29 3.13 -1.78
CA GLU A 75 -12.24 3.64 -0.40
C GLU A 75 -10.98 3.12 0.31
N LEU A 76 -10.69 1.83 0.20
CA LEU A 76 -9.52 1.21 0.81
C LEU A 76 -8.20 1.72 0.20
N ALA A 77 -8.17 1.97 -1.11
CA ALA A 77 -7.01 2.59 -1.75
C ALA A 77 -6.78 4.02 -1.25
N ASP A 78 -7.85 4.78 -1.04
CA ASP A 78 -7.77 6.12 -0.48
C ASP A 78 -7.29 6.10 0.99
N GLU A 79 -7.74 5.13 1.78
CA GLU A 79 -7.29 4.94 3.17
C GLU A 79 -5.76 4.71 3.24
N ILE A 80 -5.21 3.87 2.36
CA ILE A 80 -3.76 3.65 2.28
C ILE A 80 -3.03 4.92 1.81
N ARG A 81 -3.55 5.59 0.78
CA ARG A 81 -2.95 6.82 0.24
C ARG A 81 -2.93 7.95 1.28
N SER A 82 -3.95 8.02 2.11
CA SER A 82 -4.12 9.04 3.14
C SER A 82 -3.62 8.61 4.53
N ASP A 83 -2.84 7.51 4.62
CA ASP A 83 -2.33 6.98 5.87
C ASP A 83 -1.63 8.08 6.71
N PRO A 84 -2.19 8.47 7.87
CA PRO A 84 -1.64 9.55 8.68
C PRO A 84 -0.42 9.12 9.49
N THR A 85 -0.06 7.82 9.52
CA THR A 85 0.95 7.25 10.42
C THR A 85 2.26 8.03 10.41
N GLY A 86 2.78 8.38 9.22
CA GLY A 86 4.02 9.15 9.11
C GLY A 86 3.90 10.56 9.72
N ALA A 87 2.77 11.24 9.51
CA ALA A 87 2.52 12.58 10.04
C ALA A 87 2.32 12.56 11.56
N GLU A 88 1.54 11.61 12.07
CA GLU A 88 1.30 11.43 13.51
C GLU A 88 2.58 11.09 14.26
N LEU A 89 3.41 10.20 13.69
CA LEU A 89 4.72 9.88 14.25
C LEU A 89 5.63 11.13 14.28
N ALA A 90 5.67 11.89 13.19
CA ALA A 90 6.45 13.12 13.14
C ALA A 90 5.98 14.16 14.17
N ALA A 91 4.68 14.20 14.50
CA ALA A 91 4.12 15.14 15.47
C ALA A 91 4.48 14.82 16.93
N VAL A 92 4.70 13.54 17.26
CA VAL A 92 5.02 13.11 18.63
C VAL A 92 6.53 13.06 18.92
N ILE A 93 7.38 13.16 17.89
CA ILE A 93 8.83 13.20 18.05
C ILE A 93 9.24 14.53 18.71
N PRO A 94 10.04 14.51 19.80
CA PRO A 94 10.56 15.72 20.42
C PRO A 94 11.43 16.54 19.46
N ASP A 95 11.46 17.85 19.68
CA ASP A 95 12.33 18.76 18.93
C ASP A 95 13.80 18.39 19.13
N GLU A 96 14.61 18.59 18.08
CA GLU A 96 16.06 18.28 18.08
C GLU A 96 16.41 16.80 18.35
N ALA A 97 15.44 15.89 18.26
CA ALA A 97 15.66 14.47 18.52
C ALA A 97 16.59 13.82 17.48
N MET A 98 17.32 12.79 17.94
CA MET A 98 18.02 11.84 17.08
C MET A 98 17.16 10.60 16.90
N VAL A 99 16.73 10.34 15.66
CA VAL A 99 15.90 9.20 15.27
C VAL A 99 16.77 8.17 14.57
N VAL A 100 16.68 6.92 15.00
CA VAL A 100 17.37 5.80 14.36
C VAL A 100 16.35 4.94 13.62
N THR A 101 16.59 4.69 12.33
CA THR A 101 15.79 3.77 11.50
C THR A 101 16.61 2.53 11.16
N ILE A 102 15.92 1.44 10.83
CA ILE A 102 16.51 0.25 10.19
C ILE A 102 16.12 0.30 8.72
N GLY A 103 17.11 0.33 7.83
CA GLY A 103 16.92 0.56 6.40
C GLY A 103 16.21 1.88 6.08
N ASP A 104 15.42 1.84 5.01
CA ASP A 104 14.62 2.95 4.50
C ASP A 104 13.12 2.63 4.64
N PRO A 105 12.49 2.92 5.80
CA PRO A 105 11.09 2.61 6.02
C PRO A 105 10.17 3.62 5.33
N ASP A 106 9.56 3.23 4.20
CA ASP A 106 8.72 4.08 3.34
C ASP A 106 7.72 4.98 4.12
N VAL A 107 6.87 4.37 4.96
CA VAL A 107 5.79 5.06 5.68
C VAL A 107 6.33 6.11 6.65
N ILE A 108 7.34 5.75 7.45
CA ILE A 108 7.92 6.63 8.46
C ILE A 108 8.78 7.72 7.80
N GLY A 109 9.54 7.37 6.77
CA GLY A 109 10.39 8.30 6.02
C GLY A 109 9.62 9.49 5.48
N SER A 110 8.41 9.27 4.99
CA SER A 110 7.52 10.34 4.49
C SER A 110 7.16 11.41 5.54
N GLY A 111 7.11 11.02 6.82
CA GLY A 111 6.88 11.91 7.94
C GLY A 111 8.15 12.61 8.41
N LEU A 112 9.23 11.83 8.57
CA LEU A 112 10.53 12.34 9.06
C LEU A 112 11.13 13.38 8.11
N ILE A 113 11.01 13.21 6.79
CA ILE A 113 11.56 14.16 5.81
C ILE A 113 10.94 15.57 5.91
N ARG A 114 9.78 15.70 6.56
CA ARG A 114 9.11 16.99 6.79
C ARG A 114 9.62 17.71 8.06
N ARG A 115 10.36 17.02 8.94
CA ARG A 115 10.96 17.59 10.15
C ARG A 115 12.35 18.15 9.83
N GLY A 116 12.47 19.47 9.75
CA GLY A 116 13.74 20.16 9.49
C GLY A 116 14.65 20.31 10.72
N ASP A 117 14.19 19.89 11.88
CA ASP A 117 14.81 20.12 13.19
C ASP A 117 15.41 18.85 13.82
N ILE A 118 15.17 17.68 13.24
CA ILE A 118 15.65 16.39 13.78
C ILE A 118 16.85 15.86 12.98
N SER A 119 17.59 14.94 13.59
CA SER A 119 18.62 14.16 12.91
C SER A 119 18.17 12.72 12.72
N VAL A 120 18.25 12.18 11.49
CA VAL A 120 17.89 10.79 11.18
C VAL A 120 19.14 10.00 10.83
N VAL A 121 19.32 8.84 11.47
CA VAL A 121 20.41 7.89 11.20
C VAL A 121 19.79 6.56 10.76
N ALA A 122 20.05 6.16 9.52
CA ALA A 122 19.65 4.86 9.00
C ALA A 122 20.75 3.83 9.26
N LEU A 123 20.40 2.73 9.92
CA LEU A 123 21.25 1.55 10.05
C LEU A 123 20.93 0.58 8.91
N ASP A 124 21.94 -0.07 8.34
CA ASP A 124 21.72 -1.09 7.31
C ASP A 124 20.88 -2.26 7.86
N ALA A 125 20.01 -2.82 7.00
CA ALA A 125 19.06 -3.88 7.32
C ALA A 125 19.63 -5.29 7.06
#